data_AF-A0A9Q3HLM3-F1
#
_entry.id   AF-A0A9Q3HLM3-F1
#
_cell.length_a   1.000
_cell.length_b   1.000
_cell.length_c   1.000
_cell.angle_alpha   90.00
_cell.angle_beta   90.00
_cell.angle_gamma   90.00
#
_symmetry.space_group_name_H-M   'P 1'
#
loop_
_entity.id
_entity.type
_entity.pdbx_description
1 polymer ?
#
loop_
_entity_poly.entity_id
_entity_poly.type
_entity_poly.pdbx_seq_one_letter_code
_entity_poly.pdbx_strand_id
1 'polypeptide(L)'
;MCIDNDQHPFIIDDDAHLPIGDREYLENHFPNWEKELFPKKAKSSKSASGKMTSIGTIIKEIIIPHRKGNIILNPEFVVLEYAHIQAFLLGTDYQRMYGIDIYIIKNRHIIIGTKKEKKFSLDIYHMSDQDPLE
;
A
#
# COMPACT_ATOMS: atom_id res chain seq x y z
N MET A 1 2.47 -7.37 -3.60
CA MET A 1 1.07 -7.32 -4.07
C MET A 1 1.09 -6.77 -5.48
N CYS A 2 0.11 -7.10 -6.33
CA CYS A 2 0.17 -6.70 -7.73
C CYS A 2 -0.53 -5.37 -8.01
N ILE A 3 0.07 -4.53 -8.85
CA ILE A 3 -0.58 -3.42 -9.57
C ILE A 3 -0.18 -3.59 -11.03
N ASP A 4 -1.11 -3.41 -11.98
CA ASP A 4 -0.83 -3.52 -13.43
C ASP A 4 -0.16 -4.84 -13.86
N ASN A 5 -0.43 -5.92 -13.11
CA ASN A 5 0.15 -7.28 -13.21
C ASN A 5 1.59 -7.44 -12.70
N ASP A 6 2.23 -6.38 -12.24
CA ASP A 6 3.59 -6.43 -11.68
C ASP A 6 3.57 -6.44 -10.16
N GLN A 7 4.53 -7.15 -9.55
CA GLN A 7 4.68 -7.20 -8.10
C GLN A 7 5.34 -5.93 -7.57
N HIS A 8 4.70 -5.32 -6.59
CA HIS A 8 5.23 -4.15 -5.89
C HIS A 8 5.28 -4.38 -4.38
N PRO A 9 6.26 -3.76 -3.69
CA PRO A 9 6.30 -3.67 -2.24
C PRO A 9 5.13 -2.82 -1.70
N PHE A 10 4.56 -3.31 -0.61
CA PHE A 10 3.53 -2.62 0.17
C PHE A 10 3.90 -2.62 1.64
N ILE A 11 3.72 -1.48 2.28
CA ILE A 11 3.79 -1.31 3.72
C ILE A 11 2.35 -1.21 4.23
N ILE A 12 2.01 -1.99 5.24
CA ILE A 12 0.77 -1.81 5.99
C ILE A 12 1.17 -1.16 7.31
N ASP A 13 0.75 0.09 7.51
CA ASP A 13 1.23 0.96 8.57
C ASP A 13 0.06 1.42 9.46
N ASP A 14 0.08 1.03 10.73
CA ASP A 14 -0.94 1.36 11.73
C ASP A 14 -0.78 2.76 12.33
N ASP A 15 0.37 3.41 12.13
CA ASP A 15 0.64 4.79 12.53
C ASP A 15 0.31 5.79 11.41
N ALA A 16 0.16 5.32 10.17
CA ALA A 16 -0.30 6.12 9.04
C ALA A 16 -1.84 6.17 8.97
N HIS A 17 -2.40 7.37 8.94
CA HIS A 17 -3.85 7.52 8.80
C HIS A 17 -4.37 7.25 7.39
N LEU A 18 -3.62 7.69 6.36
CA LEU A 18 -4.01 7.66 4.96
C LEU A 18 -3.04 6.79 4.17
N PRO A 19 -3.47 6.19 3.04
CA PRO A 19 -2.58 5.51 2.13
C PRO A 19 -1.68 6.52 1.40
N ILE A 20 -0.42 6.16 1.20
CA ILE A 20 0.61 7.05 0.61
C ILE A 20 1.22 6.39 -0.62
N GLY A 21 1.37 7.18 -1.68
CA GLY A 21 2.25 6.90 -2.80
C GLY A 21 3.40 7.89 -2.81
N ASP A 22 4.64 7.41 -2.83
CA ASP A 22 5.81 8.28 -3.00
C ASP A 22 5.97 8.66 -4.46
N ARG A 23 6.17 9.95 -4.74
CA ARG A 23 6.34 10.45 -6.10
C ARG A 23 7.52 9.78 -6.80
N GLU A 24 8.67 9.69 -6.14
CA GLU A 24 9.88 9.08 -6.71
C GLU A 24 9.64 7.61 -7.09
N TYR A 25 8.94 6.87 -6.22
CA TYR A 25 8.56 5.49 -6.49
C TYR A 25 7.62 5.39 -7.70
N LEU A 26 6.65 6.30 -7.84
CA LEU A 26 5.74 6.34 -8.98
C LEU A 26 6.46 6.68 -10.29
N GLU A 27 7.36 7.65 -10.28
CA GLU A 27 8.16 8.03 -11.45
C GLU A 27 8.99 6.85 -11.97
N ASN A 28 9.55 6.04 -11.07
CA ASN A 28 10.40 4.91 -11.43
C ASN A 28 9.64 3.68 -11.95
N HIS A 29 8.37 3.48 -11.55
CA HIS A 29 7.64 2.23 -11.82
C HIS A 29 6.38 2.42 -12.68
N PHE A 30 5.84 3.64 -12.78
CA PHE A 30 4.57 3.91 -13.46
C PHE A 30 4.73 5.09 -14.44
N PRO A 31 5.20 4.85 -15.68
CA PRO A 31 5.58 5.91 -16.64
C PRO A 31 4.49 6.95 -16.97
N ASN A 32 3.21 6.67 -16.68
CA ASN A 32 2.08 7.56 -16.95
C ASN A 32 1.35 8.01 -15.68
N TRP A 33 1.92 7.84 -14.49
CA TRP A 33 1.25 8.12 -13.21
C TRP A 33 0.70 9.55 -13.13
N GLU A 34 1.39 10.54 -13.73
CA GLU A 34 0.96 11.94 -13.74
C GLU A 34 -0.37 12.14 -14.46
N LYS A 35 -0.68 11.32 -15.48
CA LYS A 35 -1.97 11.38 -16.19
C LYS A 35 -3.12 10.84 -15.36
N GLU A 36 -2.80 10.01 -14.36
CA GLU A 36 -3.75 9.45 -13.40
C GLU A 36 -3.88 10.31 -12.14
N LEU A 37 -3.03 11.33 -12.00
CA LEU A 37 -3.03 12.23 -10.85
C LEU A 37 -4.27 13.12 -10.88
N PHE A 38 -5.07 13.02 -9.83
CA PHE A 38 -6.11 13.98 -9.52
C PHE A 38 -5.48 15.10 -8.68
N PRO A 39 -5.17 16.27 -9.28
CA PRO A 39 -4.50 17.33 -8.55
C PRO A 39 -5.43 17.87 -7.46
N LYS A 40 -4.90 17.97 -6.24
CA LYS A 40 -5.54 18.70 -5.13
C LYS A 40 -4.67 19.90 -4.82
N LYS A 41 -5.26 20.97 -4.26
CA LYS A 41 -4.46 22.07 -3.72
C LYS A 41 -3.45 21.48 -2.74
N ALA A 42 -2.16 21.76 -2.99
CA ALA A 42 -1.08 21.22 -2.19
C ALA A 42 -1.38 21.47 -0.69
N LYS A 43 -1.55 20.39 0.05
CA LYS A 43 -1.85 20.44 1.48
C LYS A 43 -0.66 19.85 2.23
N SER A 44 -0.23 20.56 3.27
CA SER A 44 0.82 20.05 4.14
C SER A 44 0.27 18.92 4.99
N SER A 45 0.90 17.75 4.88
CA SER A 45 0.72 16.61 5.78
C SER A 45 1.82 16.64 6.84
N LYS A 46 1.55 16.07 8.02
CA LYS A 46 2.56 15.90 9.09
C LYS A 46 3.08 14.48 9.08
N SER A 47 4.38 14.32 9.25
CA SER A 47 5.07 13.05 9.46
C SER A 47 6.03 13.16 10.65
N ALA A 48 6.63 12.04 11.04
CA ALA A 48 7.64 12.01 12.09
C ALA A 48 8.88 12.87 11.77
N SER A 49 9.24 13.00 10.49
CA SER A 49 10.40 13.77 10.03
C SER A 49 10.09 15.22 9.66
N GLY A 50 8.82 15.64 9.76
CA GLY A 50 8.41 17.02 9.53
C GLY A 50 7.21 17.16 8.60
N LYS A 51 7.14 18.29 7.89
CA LYS A 51 6.05 18.59 6.97
C LYS A 51 6.33 17.95 5.61
N MET A 52 5.32 17.28 5.07
CA MET A 52 5.34 16.72 3.72
C MET A 52 4.34 17.48 2.85
N THR A 53 4.68 17.65 1.57
CA THR A 53 3.80 18.28 0.59
C THR A 53 3.04 17.20 -0.16
N SER A 54 1.71 17.23 -0.10
CA SER A 54 0.87 16.42 -1.00
C SER A 54 0.68 17.15 -2.33
N ILE A 55 0.77 16.42 -3.44
CA ILE A 55 0.59 16.99 -4.80
C ILE A 55 -0.72 16.56 -5.47
N GLY A 56 -1.38 15.53 -4.93
CA GLY A 56 -2.66 15.06 -5.43
C GLY A 56 -2.98 13.67 -4.90
N THR A 57 -3.92 13.00 -5.55
CA THR A 57 -4.23 11.59 -5.29
C THR A 57 -4.24 10.77 -6.56
N ILE A 58 -3.92 9.49 -6.45
CA ILE A 58 -4.05 8.49 -7.53
C ILE A 58 -4.85 7.30 -7.01
N ILE A 59 -5.53 6.59 -7.91
CA ILE A 59 -6.21 5.34 -7.57
C ILE A 59 -5.46 4.22 -8.27
N LYS A 60 -5.02 3.21 -7.52
CA LYS A 60 -4.41 2.01 -8.08
C LYS A 60 -5.16 0.76 -7.61
N GLU A 61 -5.50 -0.12 -8.55
CA GLU A 61 -6.07 -1.42 -8.22
C GLU A 61 -4.96 -2.33 -7.70
N ILE A 62 -5.09 -2.76 -6.45
CA ILE A 62 -4.21 -3.75 -5.84
C ILE A 62 -4.87 -5.12 -5.96
N ILE A 63 -4.19 -6.04 -6.63
CA ILE A 63 -4.57 -7.44 -6.66
C ILE A 63 -3.66 -8.19 -5.70
N ILE A 64 -4.25 -8.88 -4.72
CA ILE A 64 -3.55 -9.78 -3.82
C ILE A 64 -3.94 -11.21 -4.22
N PRO A 65 -3.05 -11.95 -4.91
CA PRO A 65 -3.34 -13.32 -5.31
C PRO A 65 -3.56 -14.22 -4.10
N HIS A 66 -4.62 -15.02 -4.13
CA HIS A 66 -4.89 -15.97 -3.07
C HIS A 66 -5.57 -17.24 -3.61
N ARG A 67 -5.31 -18.40 -2.98
CA ARG A 67 -5.76 -19.73 -3.45
C ARG A 67 -7.28 -19.89 -3.58
N LYS A 68 -8.05 -19.10 -2.82
CA LYS A 68 -9.54 -19.08 -2.85
C LYS A 68 -10.12 -18.01 -3.79
N GLY A 69 -9.30 -17.42 -4.66
CA GLY A 69 -9.66 -16.27 -5.48
C GLY A 69 -8.90 -15.01 -5.06
N ASN A 70 -8.71 -14.09 -6.00
CA ASN A 70 -7.96 -12.86 -5.78
C ASN A 70 -8.74 -11.88 -4.89
N ILE A 71 -8.02 -11.16 -4.05
CA ILE A 71 -8.54 -10.03 -3.29
C ILE A 71 -8.20 -8.77 -4.07
N ILE A 72 -9.19 -7.90 -4.28
CA ILE A 72 -9.03 -6.66 -5.04
C ILE A 72 -9.31 -5.48 -4.11
N LEU A 73 -8.35 -4.57 -3.99
CA LEU A 73 -8.46 -3.31 -3.25
C LEU A 73 -8.32 -2.15 -4.24
N ASN A 74 -9.05 -1.05 -4.02
CA ASN A 74 -8.96 0.13 -4.89
C ASN A 74 -8.65 1.40 -4.08
N PRO A 75 -7.46 1.49 -3.45
CA PRO A 75 -7.07 2.64 -2.67
C PRO A 75 -6.81 3.91 -3.48
N GLU A 76 -7.32 5.02 -2.93
CA GLU A 76 -6.94 6.37 -3.29
C GLU A 76 -5.70 6.79 -2.48
N PHE A 77 -4.51 6.69 -3.08
CA PHE A 77 -3.25 7.08 -2.47
C PHE A 77 -3.06 8.59 -2.51
N VAL A 78 -2.66 9.17 -1.38
CA VAL A 78 -2.11 10.54 -1.35
C VAL A 78 -0.70 10.50 -1.89
N VAL A 79 -0.46 11.24 -2.98
CA VAL A 79 0.89 11.35 -3.55
C VAL A 79 1.64 12.44 -2.80
N LEU A 80 2.76 12.05 -2.21
CA LEU A 80 3.66 12.96 -1.49
C LEU A 80 4.88 13.27 -2.36
N GLU A 81 5.29 14.53 -2.37
CA GLU A 81 6.39 15.01 -3.22
C GLU A 81 7.72 14.34 -2.87
N TYR A 82 7.98 14.15 -1.57
CA TYR A 82 9.16 13.48 -1.05
C TYR A 82 8.77 12.66 0.18
N ALA A 83 8.50 11.36 -0.01
CA ALA A 83 8.28 10.45 1.11
C ALA A 83 9.50 9.60 1.45
N HIS A 84 10.35 9.32 0.46
CA HIS A 84 11.45 8.36 0.57
C HIS A 84 10.93 6.97 0.99
N ILE A 85 9.72 6.64 0.53
CA ILE A 85 9.05 5.37 0.77
C ILE A 85 9.06 4.65 -0.58
N GLN A 86 10.04 3.77 -0.79
CA GLN A 86 10.21 2.98 -2.02
C GLN A 86 9.15 1.84 -2.12
N ALA A 87 7.91 2.15 -1.77
CA ALA A 87 6.77 1.25 -1.69
C ALA A 87 5.45 2.04 -1.66
N PHE A 88 4.34 1.36 -1.88
CA PHE A 88 3.03 1.89 -1.50
C PHE A 88 2.78 1.66 -0.01
N LEU A 89 2.08 2.59 0.63
CA LEU A 89 1.69 2.45 2.04
C LEU A 89 0.16 2.41 2.17
N LEU A 90 -0.34 1.44 2.92
CA LEU A 90 -1.75 1.33 3.31
C LEU A 90 -1.94 1.76 4.76
N GLY A 91 -2.61 2.90 4.93
CA GLY A 91 -2.96 3.44 6.24
C GLY A 91 -4.16 2.75 6.90
N THR A 92 -4.41 3.16 8.14
CA THR A 92 -5.47 2.61 9.00
C THR A 92 -6.89 2.82 8.47
N ASP A 93 -7.13 3.82 7.66
CA ASP A 93 -8.43 4.04 6.99
C ASP A 93 -8.79 2.86 6.08
N TYR A 94 -7.87 2.42 5.23
CA TYR A 94 -8.04 1.28 4.34
C TYR A 94 -7.97 -0.05 5.09
N GLN A 95 -7.15 -0.16 6.13
CA GLN A 95 -7.16 -1.35 6.99
C GLN A 95 -8.54 -1.58 7.60
N ARG A 96 -9.17 -0.53 8.13
CA ARG A 96 -10.54 -0.61 8.67
C ARG A 96 -11.57 -0.90 7.59
N MET A 97 -11.47 -0.23 6.45
CA MET A 97 -12.41 -0.40 5.34
C MET A 97 -12.44 -1.83 4.80
N TYR A 98 -11.27 -2.46 4.67
CA TYR A 98 -11.13 -3.80 4.09
C TYR A 98 -11.06 -4.91 5.15
N GLY A 99 -11.05 -4.56 6.45
CA GLY A 99 -10.93 -5.53 7.54
C GLY A 99 -9.58 -6.24 7.49
N ILE A 100 -8.50 -5.46 7.38
CA ILE A 100 -7.12 -5.95 7.41
C ILE A 100 -6.68 -6.02 8.87
N ASP A 101 -6.53 -7.24 9.37
CA ASP A 101 -6.00 -7.55 10.69
C ASP A 101 -4.55 -8.07 10.52
N ILE A 102 -3.58 -7.45 11.20
CA ILE A 102 -2.17 -7.89 11.19
C ILE A 102 -1.90 -8.70 12.46
N TYR A 103 -1.34 -9.91 12.30
CA TYR A 103 -0.96 -10.77 13.40
C TYR A 103 0.53 -11.10 13.34
N ILE A 104 1.22 -10.86 14.45
CA ILE A 104 2.66 -11.08 14.60
C ILE A 104 2.88 -12.17 15.65
N ILE A 105 2.39 -13.39 15.36
CA ILE A 105 2.61 -14.54 16.26
C ILE A 105 3.41 -15.57 15.46
N LYS A 106 4.69 -15.75 15.83
CA LYS A 106 5.71 -16.60 15.19
C LYS A 106 6.09 -16.15 13.77
N ASN A 107 5.12 -15.92 12.89
CA ASN A 107 5.28 -15.33 11.56
C ASN A 107 4.32 -14.13 11.40
N ARG A 108 4.66 -13.19 10.51
CA ARG A 108 3.75 -12.11 10.15
C ARG A 108 2.69 -12.66 9.18
N HIS A 109 1.44 -12.65 9.61
CA HIS A 109 0.31 -13.00 8.75
C HIS A 109 -0.73 -11.88 8.77
N ILE A 110 -1.35 -11.65 7.62
CA ILE A 110 -2.48 -10.74 7.50
C ILE A 110 -3.75 -11.53 7.23
N ILE A 111 -4.81 -11.10 7.89
CA ILE A 111 -6.16 -11.52 7.57
C ILE A 111 -6.85 -10.34 6.90
N ILE A 112 -7.38 -10.56 5.69
CA ILE A 112 -8.14 -9.53 4.97
C ILE A 112 -9.58 -10.00 4.85
N GLY A 113 -10.53 -9.18 5.28
CA GLY A 113 -11.94 -9.39 5.03
C GLY A 113 -12.84 -8.88 6.16
N THR A 114 -13.84 -8.10 5.79
CA THR A 114 -14.82 -7.51 6.74
C THR A 114 -15.86 -8.50 7.26
N LYS A 115 -16.12 -9.60 6.53
CA LYS A 115 -17.06 -10.66 6.92
C LYS A 115 -16.31 -11.94 7.24
N LYS A 116 -16.66 -12.61 8.35
CA LYS A 116 -16.02 -13.88 8.80
C LYS A 116 -15.93 -14.93 7.69
N GLU A 117 -16.95 -15.02 6.84
CA GLU A 117 -17.03 -15.99 5.73
C GLU A 117 -16.13 -15.65 4.52
N LYS A 118 -15.64 -14.40 4.43
CA LYS A 118 -14.78 -13.89 3.36
C LYS A 118 -13.44 -13.39 3.91
N LYS A 119 -12.95 -14.03 4.99
CA LYS A 119 -11.60 -13.76 5.52
C LYS A 119 -10.58 -14.59 4.75
N PHE A 120 -9.58 -13.90 4.21
CA PHE A 120 -8.44 -14.45 3.52
C PHE A 120 -7.23 -14.36 4.43
N SER A 121 -6.48 -15.45 4.62
CA SER A 121 -5.27 -15.47 5.43
C SER A 121 -4.07 -15.53 4.51
N LEU A 122 -3.12 -14.62 4.67
CA LEU A 122 -1.89 -14.58 3.89
C LEU A 122 -0.69 -14.51 4.83
N ASP A 123 0.31 -15.35 4.55
CA ASP A 123 1.63 -15.21 5.14
C ASP A 123 2.36 -14.06 4.43
N ILE A 124 2.96 -13.17 5.21
CA ILE A 124 3.81 -12.09 4.68
C ILE A 124 5.26 -12.54 4.83
N TYR A 125 5.94 -12.66 3.70
CA TYR A 125 7.38 -12.84 3.65
C TYR A 125 8.05 -11.47 3.62
N HIS A 126 9.08 -11.27 4.44
CA HIS A 126 9.93 -10.10 4.27
C HIS A 126 10.73 -10.26 2.98
N MET A 127 10.95 -9.17 2.25
CA MET A 127 11.91 -9.18 1.13
C MET A 127 13.34 -9.52 1.59
N SER A 128 13.65 -9.40 2.88
CA SER A 128 14.92 -9.88 3.47
C SER A 128 15.00 -11.38 3.70
N ASP A 129 13.88 -12.12 3.57
CA ASP A 129 13.84 -13.58 3.78
C ASP A 129 14.05 -14.36 2.46
N GLN A 130 14.31 -13.66 1.34
CA GLN A 130 14.89 -14.30 0.18
C GLN A 130 16.38 -14.49 0.42
N ASP A 131 16.76 -15.74 0.72
CA ASP A 131 18.16 -16.15 0.74
C ASP A 131 18.81 -15.75 -0.60
N PRO A 132 19.99 -15.10 -0.64
CA PRO A 132 20.57 -14.61 -1.89
C PRO A 132 20.99 -15.70 -2.89
N LEU A 133 20.80 -16.99 -2.61
CA LEU A 133 21.30 -18.10 -3.42
C LEU A 133 20.41 -19.36 -3.28
N GLU A 134 19.46 -19.53 -4.19
CA GLU A 134 19.12 -20.84 -4.79
C GLU A 134 19.15 -20.73 -6.32
#